data_AF-A0A3M2DVM7-F1
#
_entry.id   AF-A0A3M2DVM7-F1
#
_cell.length_a   1.000
_cell.length_b   1.000
_cell.length_c   1.000
_cell.angle_alpha   90.00
_cell.angle_beta   90.00
_cell.angle_gamma   90.00
#
_symmetry.space_group_name_H-M   'P 1'
#
loop_
_entity.id
_entity.type
_entity.pdbx_description
1 polymer ?
#
loop_
_entity_poly.entity_id
_entity_poly.type
_entity_poly.pdbx_seq_one_letter_code
_entity_poly.pdbx_strand_id
1 'polypeptide(L)'
;MTRSLALLSLLSWSLFGAGCGFYFGDDDDDCNYGLDDPSPGASPDMLRNPETGQCEYFGGGYPCDDRCGPCPEPAGAEADPIAYPSWAICDGYCETLDEVSCWAADGCRAAYVDVPDGPAFYQCWGTDQTGPIRGGDCTGLDAYTCSLHDDCIAVHAADPCGAEADEAVPEPCGGGIGWFEYCAPEPTGCYGDGDCEPGQRCNADELCLPPPGCGPACDAVCFGYCVPDREPDPGRCDGEVLCDVPTPDCPAGTTPGILDGCYTGYCIPIEDCEGGRTCGGFGGETCPADQYCDYDAGCGFDDGTGTCKPRPAGCPDVEAPVCGCDGTTYANPCEAASAGVDWLHMGPCEQPPPACGDLTDEMACVARDDCVPLYEGIDCRCDATGCWCNEWRFVACS
;
A
#
# COMPACT_ATOMS: atom_id res chain seq x y z
N MET A 1 50.06 41.59 -75.50
CA MET A 1 51.45 42.08 -75.60
C MET A 1 52.04 42.13 -74.20
N THR A 2 53.16 41.43 -73.97
CA THR A 2 54.27 41.74 -73.00
C THR A 2 53.92 42.04 -71.52
N ARG A 3 54.62 41.61 -70.47
CA ARG A 3 55.84 40.83 -70.19
C ARG A 3 56.00 40.84 -68.64
N SER A 4 56.81 39.93 -68.11
CA SER A 4 57.70 40.10 -66.94
C SER A 4 57.08 40.27 -65.53
N LEU A 5 57.32 39.35 -64.58
CA LEU A 5 58.53 39.05 -63.78
C LEU A 5 58.61 39.87 -62.47
N ALA A 6 58.50 39.12 -61.36
CA ALA A 6 59.16 39.21 -60.05
C ALA A 6 59.20 40.55 -59.30
N LEU A 7 58.83 40.55 -58.00
CA LEU A 7 59.78 40.48 -56.89
C LEU A 7 59.09 40.50 -55.51
N LEU A 8 59.80 39.91 -54.54
CA LEU A 8 59.57 39.79 -53.10
C LEU A 8 59.13 41.07 -52.36
N SER A 9 58.30 40.91 -51.33
CA SER A 9 58.41 41.68 -50.07
C SER A 9 57.63 41.03 -48.91
N LEU A 10 58.25 41.14 -47.74
CA LEU A 10 58.00 40.50 -46.46
C LEU A 10 56.90 41.15 -45.59
N LEU A 11 56.43 40.35 -44.61
CA LEU A 11 55.77 40.68 -43.33
C LEU A 11 54.34 41.28 -43.36
N SER A 12 53.36 40.56 -42.77
CA SER A 12 52.97 40.69 -41.34
C SER A 12 51.57 40.10 -41.03
N TRP A 13 51.45 39.65 -39.78
CA TRP A 13 50.24 39.47 -38.95
C TRP A 13 49.46 38.14 -38.93
N SER A 14 49.67 37.48 -37.78
CA SER A 14 48.65 36.90 -36.88
C SER A 14 48.09 35.52 -37.24
N LEU A 15 48.28 34.54 -36.33
CA LEU A 15 47.24 34.12 -35.41
C LEU A 15 47.77 33.10 -34.38
N PHE A 16 47.47 33.41 -33.11
CA PHE A 16 47.17 32.54 -31.97
C PHE A 16 47.45 31.03 -32.07
N GLY A 17 48.28 30.56 -31.12
CA GLY A 17 48.21 29.21 -30.57
C GLY A 17 48.77 29.27 -29.15
N ALA A 18 47.88 29.24 -28.16
CA ALA A 18 48.22 29.29 -26.74
C ALA A 18 49.11 28.12 -26.34
N GLY A 19 49.95 28.37 -25.34
CA GLY A 19 51.04 27.49 -24.94
C GLY A 19 50.57 26.16 -24.37
N CYS A 20 51.39 25.15 -24.64
CA CYS A 20 51.40 23.89 -23.92
C CYS A 20 51.72 24.16 -22.44
N GLY A 21 50.79 23.82 -21.55
CA GLY A 21 51.12 23.51 -20.17
C GLY A 21 51.81 22.15 -20.15
N PHE A 22 53.07 22.10 -19.73
CA PHE A 22 53.75 20.85 -19.39
C PHE A 22 53.14 20.34 -18.08
N TYR A 23 52.36 19.27 -18.17
CA TYR A 23 52.03 18.44 -17.01
C TYR A 23 53.12 17.37 -16.92
N PHE A 24 53.90 17.39 -15.85
CA PHE A 24 54.67 16.22 -15.43
C PHE A 24 53.71 15.38 -14.59
N GLY A 25 52.99 14.49 -15.25
CA GLY A 25 52.42 13.30 -14.62
C GLY A 25 53.51 12.23 -14.68
N ASP A 26 54.05 11.86 -13.52
CA ASP A 26 54.72 10.58 -13.36
C ASP A 26 53.61 9.54 -13.36
N ASP A 27 53.32 8.95 -14.52
CA ASP A 27 52.30 7.90 -14.63
C ASP A 27 52.91 6.66 -15.28
N ASP A 28 52.94 5.58 -14.50
CA ASP A 28 53.28 4.20 -14.85
C ASP A 28 52.20 3.58 -15.78
N ASP A 29 51.88 4.24 -16.90
CA ASP A 29 50.85 3.79 -17.84
C ASP A 29 51.46 3.18 -19.11
N ASP A 30 52.09 2.00 -19.00
CA ASP A 30 52.62 1.25 -20.16
C ASP A 30 51.55 0.48 -20.96
N CYS A 31 50.28 0.47 -20.54
CA CYS A 31 49.19 -0.16 -21.30
C CYS A 31 48.63 0.82 -22.36
N ASN A 32 49.45 1.15 -23.36
CA ASN A 32 49.09 2.08 -24.44
C ASN A 32 48.07 1.46 -25.41
N TYR A 33 46.84 2.00 -25.40
CA TYR A 33 45.81 1.80 -26.44
C TYR A 33 46.24 2.46 -27.75
N GLY A 34 47.24 1.88 -28.42
CA GLY A 34 47.89 2.44 -29.61
C GLY A 34 47.26 1.98 -30.92
N LEU A 35 46.53 2.88 -31.57
CA LEU A 35 46.19 2.86 -33.00
C LEU A 35 47.47 2.77 -33.85
N ASP A 36 47.97 1.60 -34.25
CA ASP A 36 48.89 1.45 -35.42
C ASP A 36 49.27 0.00 -35.86
N ASP A 37 48.63 -1.08 -35.37
CA ASP A 37 48.90 -2.43 -35.89
C ASP A 37 47.62 -3.20 -36.30
N PRO A 38 47.39 -3.48 -37.60
CA PRO A 38 46.28 -4.30 -38.06
C PRO A 38 46.71 -5.78 -38.06
N SER A 39 46.98 -6.34 -36.88
CA SER A 39 46.97 -7.79 -36.70
C SER A 39 45.61 -8.18 -36.10
N PRO A 40 44.89 -9.19 -36.63
CA PRO A 40 43.54 -9.51 -36.18
C PRO A 40 43.62 -10.31 -34.85
N GLY A 41 44.01 -9.63 -33.77
CA GLY A 41 43.75 -10.11 -32.42
C GLY A 41 42.31 -9.73 -32.09
N ALA A 42 41.47 -10.73 -31.77
CA ALA A 42 40.10 -10.51 -31.35
C ALA A 42 40.02 -9.42 -30.27
N SER A 43 39.02 -8.54 -30.36
CA SER A 43 38.64 -7.68 -29.23
C SER A 43 38.44 -8.56 -27.98
N PRO A 44 38.82 -8.10 -26.78
CA PRO A 44 38.53 -8.83 -25.57
C PRO A 44 37.01 -9.05 -25.48
N ASP A 45 36.58 -10.29 -25.27
CA ASP A 45 35.19 -10.62 -25.03
C ASP A 45 34.86 -10.17 -23.60
N MET A 46 33.79 -9.39 -23.45
CA MET A 46 33.31 -9.00 -22.13
C MET A 46 32.20 -9.98 -21.73
N LEU A 47 32.49 -10.83 -20.75
CA LEU A 47 31.62 -11.94 -20.36
C LEU A 47 31.09 -11.71 -18.95
N ARG A 48 29.79 -11.96 -18.77
CA ARG A 48 29.09 -11.70 -17.52
C ARG A 48 29.26 -12.85 -16.54
N ASN A 49 29.97 -12.60 -15.45
CA ASN A 49 30.07 -13.53 -14.35
C ASN A 49 28.68 -13.76 -13.74
N PRO A 50 28.12 -14.99 -13.82
CA PRO A 50 26.78 -15.26 -13.31
C PRO A 50 26.72 -15.21 -11.78
N GLU A 51 27.85 -15.31 -11.07
CA GLU A 51 27.92 -15.26 -9.61
C GLU A 51 27.78 -13.82 -9.08
N THR A 52 28.38 -12.85 -9.78
CA THR A 52 28.47 -11.44 -9.32
C THR A 52 27.66 -10.46 -10.17
N GLY A 53 27.21 -10.90 -11.34
CA GLY A 53 26.63 -10.06 -12.38
C GLY A 53 27.63 -9.13 -13.07
N GLN A 54 28.93 -9.16 -12.71
CA GLN A 54 29.96 -8.28 -13.28
C GLN A 54 30.37 -8.70 -14.69
N CYS A 55 30.61 -7.72 -15.54
CA CYS A 55 31.21 -7.93 -16.84
C CYS A 55 32.73 -7.96 -16.73
N GLU A 56 33.31 -9.13 -17.00
CA GLU A 56 34.74 -9.39 -16.93
C GLU A 56 35.32 -9.55 -18.33
N TYR A 57 36.52 -9.02 -18.56
CA TYR A 57 37.18 -9.10 -19.86
C TYR A 57 38.00 -10.38 -19.98
N PHE A 58 37.74 -11.14 -21.03
CA PHE A 58 38.50 -12.34 -21.41
C PHE A 58 39.07 -12.15 -22.82
N GLY A 59 40.38 -12.35 -22.99
CA GLY A 59 41.03 -12.23 -24.29
C GLY A 59 41.66 -10.89 -24.60
N GLY A 60 42.14 -10.77 -25.84
CA GLY A 60 43.01 -9.68 -26.29
C GLY A 60 44.39 -10.24 -26.67
N GLY A 61 44.67 -10.29 -27.97
CA GLY A 61 45.90 -10.89 -28.48
C GLY A 61 47.12 -9.96 -28.44
N TYR A 62 47.69 -9.65 -27.28
CA TYR A 62 49.05 -9.04 -27.15
C TYR A 62 49.73 -9.49 -25.83
N PRO A 63 51.07 -9.43 -25.73
CA PRO A 63 51.82 -10.13 -24.68
C PRO A 63 51.43 -9.59 -23.32
N CYS A 64 50.82 -10.44 -22.51
CA CYS A 64 50.45 -10.08 -21.16
C CYS A 64 51.77 -9.99 -20.34
N ASP A 65 51.90 -8.92 -19.54
CA ASP A 65 52.90 -8.81 -18.48
C ASP A 65 52.21 -8.43 -17.18
N ASP A 66 52.93 -8.49 -16.06
CA ASP A 66 52.41 -8.24 -14.69
C ASP A 66 51.77 -6.85 -14.49
N ARG A 67 51.79 -5.95 -15.48
CA ARG A 67 51.19 -4.61 -15.42
C ARG A 67 49.82 -4.51 -16.07
N CYS A 68 49.48 -5.36 -17.03
CA CYS A 68 48.24 -5.23 -17.83
C CYS A 68 47.19 -6.34 -17.59
N GLY A 69 47.29 -7.10 -16.49
CA GLY A 69 46.29 -8.09 -16.06
C GLY A 69 46.89 -9.49 -15.81
N PRO A 70 46.14 -10.40 -15.16
CA PRO A 70 46.65 -11.75 -14.87
C PRO A 70 46.89 -12.56 -16.15
N CYS A 71 48.15 -12.91 -16.38
CA CYS A 71 48.59 -13.78 -17.47
C CYS A 71 48.39 -15.28 -17.19
N PRO A 72 48.02 -16.08 -18.20
CA PRO A 72 48.49 -17.46 -18.26
C PRO A 72 49.98 -17.46 -18.65
N GLU A 73 50.85 -17.70 -17.66
CA GLU A 73 52.27 -18.02 -17.87
C GLU A 73 52.45 -19.05 -19.02
N PRO A 74 53.47 -18.92 -19.90
CA PRO A 74 53.76 -19.94 -20.88
C PRO A 74 54.35 -21.16 -20.18
N ALA A 75 53.48 -22.11 -19.84
CA ALA A 75 53.79 -23.51 -19.55
C ALA A 75 55.13 -23.76 -18.80
N GLY A 76 55.25 -23.20 -17.61
CA GLY A 76 55.94 -23.88 -16.52
C GLY A 76 54.90 -24.73 -15.79
N ALA A 77 55.03 -26.06 -15.85
CA ALA A 77 54.23 -27.01 -15.06
C ALA A 77 54.06 -26.43 -13.63
N GLU A 78 52.88 -26.03 -13.14
CA GLU A 78 51.67 -26.80 -12.92
C GLU A 78 50.42 -25.88 -12.77
N ALA A 79 50.24 -24.88 -13.63
CA ALA A 79 49.03 -24.04 -13.62
C ALA A 79 48.05 -24.50 -14.72
N ASP A 80 46.82 -24.84 -14.32
CA ASP A 80 45.73 -25.14 -15.25
C ASP A 80 45.48 -23.92 -16.17
N PRO A 81 45.30 -24.10 -17.50
CA PRO A 81 44.95 -23.00 -18.39
C PRO A 81 43.64 -22.38 -17.91
N ILE A 82 43.58 -21.04 -17.79
CA ILE A 82 42.35 -20.32 -17.45
C ILE A 82 41.30 -20.72 -18.47
N ALA A 83 40.30 -21.49 -18.04
CA ALA A 83 39.21 -21.91 -18.88
C ALA A 83 38.42 -20.66 -19.27
N TYR A 84 38.31 -20.40 -20.56
CA TYR A 84 37.40 -19.38 -21.06
C TYR A 84 35.98 -19.78 -20.65
N PRO A 85 35.31 -19.01 -19.78
CA PRO A 85 33.96 -19.35 -19.41
C PRO A 85 33.05 -19.16 -20.61
N SER A 86 31.99 -19.97 -20.71
CA SER A 86 30.97 -19.83 -21.75
C SER A 86 29.95 -18.74 -21.46
N TRP A 87 30.19 -17.90 -20.46
CA TRP A 87 29.19 -16.98 -19.91
C TRP A 87 28.60 -16.05 -20.96
N ALA A 88 27.47 -15.45 -20.60
CA ALA A 88 26.75 -14.50 -21.44
C ALA A 88 27.65 -13.33 -21.86
N ILE A 89 27.48 -12.86 -23.09
CA ILE A 89 28.18 -11.67 -23.59
C ILE A 89 27.52 -10.41 -22.99
N CYS A 90 28.32 -9.52 -22.45
CA CYS A 90 27.88 -8.21 -21.97
C CYS A 90 27.59 -7.24 -23.11
N ASP A 91 26.79 -6.21 -22.83
CA ASP A 91 26.32 -5.20 -23.79
C ASP A 91 25.56 -5.81 -24.97
N GLY A 92 24.90 -6.95 -24.73
CA GLY A 92 24.06 -7.63 -25.70
C GLY A 92 22.70 -6.96 -25.89
N TYR A 93 21.92 -7.45 -26.86
CA TYR A 93 20.57 -6.89 -27.12
C TYR A 93 19.60 -7.07 -25.94
N CYS A 94 19.75 -8.15 -25.15
CA CYS A 94 18.93 -8.41 -23.96
C CYS A 94 18.98 -7.24 -22.97
N GLU A 95 20.13 -6.58 -22.83
CA GLU A 95 20.33 -5.48 -21.88
C GLU A 95 19.53 -4.21 -22.22
N THR A 96 18.91 -4.18 -23.40
CA THR A 96 18.03 -3.09 -23.84
C THR A 96 16.56 -3.36 -23.55
N LEU A 97 16.21 -4.56 -23.07
CA LEU A 97 14.84 -4.98 -22.81
C LEU A 97 14.41 -4.59 -21.40
N ASP A 98 13.16 -4.14 -21.29
CA ASP A 98 12.46 -4.06 -20.01
C ASP A 98 12.14 -5.47 -19.48
N GLU A 99 11.73 -5.55 -18.21
CA GLU A 99 11.44 -6.79 -17.50
C GLU A 99 10.51 -7.73 -18.28
N VAL A 100 9.38 -7.22 -18.76
CA VAL A 100 8.37 -8.04 -19.45
C VAL A 100 8.88 -8.48 -20.82
N SER A 101 9.55 -7.57 -21.53
CA SER A 101 10.20 -7.90 -22.81
C SER A 101 11.33 -8.92 -22.64
N CYS A 102 11.99 -8.97 -21.49
CA CYS A 102 13.08 -9.90 -21.19
C CYS A 102 12.59 -11.35 -21.16
N TRP A 103 11.53 -11.62 -20.39
CA TRP A 103 10.94 -12.96 -20.29
C TRP A 103 10.35 -13.47 -21.61
N ALA A 104 9.94 -12.55 -22.48
CA ALA A 104 9.45 -12.90 -23.80
C ALA A 104 10.57 -13.17 -24.82
N ALA A 105 11.83 -12.84 -24.51
CA ALA A 105 12.94 -12.89 -25.46
C ALA A 105 13.75 -14.20 -25.33
N ASP A 106 13.82 -14.95 -26.45
CA ASP A 106 14.58 -16.19 -26.57
C ASP A 106 16.09 -15.96 -26.29
N GLY A 107 16.63 -16.70 -25.33
CA GLY A 107 18.04 -16.56 -24.94
C GLY A 107 18.35 -15.33 -24.07
N CYS A 108 17.33 -14.67 -23.53
CA CYS A 108 17.48 -13.67 -22.47
C CYS A 108 16.98 -14.21 -21.13
N ARG A 109 17.55 -13.74 -20.03
CA ARG A 109 17.10 -14.04 -18.67
C ARG A 109 17.07 -12.78 -17.82
N ALA A 110 16.06 -12.66 -16.98
CA ALA A 110 15.94 -11.51 -16.08
C ALA A 110 16.76 -11.71 -14.80
N ALA A 111 17.44 -10.65 -14.37
CA ALA A 111 18.19 -10.60 -13.14
C ALA A 111 17.55 -9.62 -12.15
N TYR A 112 17.50 -10.04 -10.89
CA TYR A 112 16.86 -9.30 -9.79
C TYR A 112 17.84 -9.03 -8.68
N VAL A 113 17.54 -7.99 -7.91
CA VAL A 113 18.18 -7.71 -6.63
C VAL A 113 17.17 -7.94 -5.52
N ASP A 114 17.52 -8.74 -4.51
CA ASP A 114 16.68 -8.97 -3.33
C ASP A 114 16.65 -7.71 -2.46
N VAL A 115 15.46 -7.12 -2.32
CA VAL A 115 15.21 -5.92 -1.50
C VAL A 115 14.10 -6.21 -0.48
N PRO A 116 13.91 -5.39 0.58
CA PRO A 116 12.99 -5.71 1.68
C PRO A 116 11.54 -6.01 1.28
N ASP A 117 11.08 -5.44 0.16
CA ASP A 117 9.72 -5.59 -0.36
C ASP A 117 9.60 -6.72 -1.43
N GLY A 118 10.64 -7.54 -1.58
CA GLY A 118 10.75 -8.62 -2.57
C GLY A 118 11.76 -8.30 -3.68
N PRO A 119 12.13 -9.29 -4.53
CA PRO A 119 13.13 -9.10 -5.57
C PRO A 119 12.69 -8.04 -6.59
N ALA A 120 13.53 -7.03 -6.82
CA ALA A 120 13.31 -5.96 -7.77
C ALA A 120 14.10 -6.20 -9.06
N PHE A 121 13.48 -5.99 -10.23
CA PHE A 121 14.14 -6.16 -11.52
C PHE A 121 15.34 -5.21 -11.62
N TYR A 122 16.50 -5.78 -11.97
CA TYR A 122 17.73 -5.02 -12.15
C TYR A 122 17.99 -4.78 -13.63
N GLN A 123 18.13 -5.85 -14.40
CA GLN A 123 18.47 -5.80 -15.81
C GLN A 123 18.16 -7.16 -16.46
N CYS A 124 17.98 -7.14 -17.77
CA CYS A 124 17.89 -8.34 -18.59
C CYS A 124 19.26 -8.70 -19.17
N TRP A 125 19.66 -9.97 -19.09
CA TRP A 125 20.96 -10.45 -19.58
C TRP A 125 20.79 -11.55 -20.62
N GLY A 126 21.82 -11.80 -21.42
CA GLY A 126 21.86 -13.01 -22.24
C GLY A 126 22.01 -14.27 -21.39
N THR A 127 21.59 -15.41 -21.92
CA THR A 127 22.00 -16.70 -21.37
C THR A 127 23.48 -16.98 -21.64
N ASP A 128 24.07 -17.89 -20.87
CA ASP A 128 25.35 -18.49 -21.22
C ASP A 128 25.31 -19.04 -22.66
N GLN A 129 26.45 -18.97 -23.35
CA GLN A 129 26.60 -19.28 -24.76
C GLN A 129 26.36 -20.77 -25.08
N THR A 130 26.31 -21.63 -24.07
CA THR A 130 25.94 -23.04 -24.19
C THR A 130 24.45 -23.32 -23.91
N GLY A 131 23.68 -22.30 -23.52
CA GLY A 131 22.21 -22.30 -23.47
C GLY A 131 21.56 -21.87 -24.80
N PRO A 132 20.26 -21.52 -24.81
CA PRO A 132 19.33 -21.58 -23.69
C PRO A 132 18.79 -23.00 -23.43
N ILE A 133 18.70 -23.37 -22.15
CA ILE A 133 17.99 -24.54 -21.66
C ILE A 133 16.57 -24.12 -21.27
N ARG A 134 15.59 -24.98 -21.58
CA ARG A 134 14.18 -24.80 -21.25
C ARG A 134 13.59 -26.03 -20.59
N GLY A 135 12.71 -25.78 -19.64
CA GLY A 135 12.07 -26.77 -18.79
C GLY A 135 13.03 -27.33 -17.72
N GLY A 136 12.44 -28.04 -16.77
CA GLY A 136 13.15 -28.48 -15.58
C GLY A 136 12.74 -27.65 -14.37
N ASP A 137 13.44 -27.86 -13.26
CA ASP A 137 13.22 -27.12 -12.02
C ASP A 137 14.34 -26.09 -11.88
N CYS A 138 13.96 -24.81 -11.77
CA CYS A 138 14.90 -23.73 -11.55
C CYS A 138 15.41 -23.71 -10.09
N THR A 139 14.69 -24.34 -9.15
CA THR A 139 15.05 -24.26 -7.74
C THR A 139 16.32 -25.08 -7.43
N GLY A 140 17.24 -24.48 -6.68
CA GLY A 140 18.49 -25.13 -6.26
C GLY A 140 19.57 -25.23 -7.34
N LEU A 141 19.39 -24.59 -8.50
CA LEU A 141 20.45 -24.40 -9.47
C LEU A 141 21.51 -23.41 -8.94
N ASP A 142 22.79 -23.70 -9.18
CA ASP A 142 23.88 -22.74 -8.93
C ASP A 142 23.89 -21.63 -9.99
N ALA A 143 24.65 -20.56 -9.75
CA ALA A 143 24.68 -19.38 -10.62
C ALA A 143 24.99 -19.74 -12.09
N TYR A 144 25.98 -20.62 -12.31
CA TYR A 144 26.34 -21.08 -13.64
C TYR A 144 25.19 -21.86 -14.29
N THR A 145 24.60 -22.83 -13.61
CA THR A 145 23.54 -23.66 -14.18
C THR A 145 22.29 -22.83 -14.45
N CYS A 146 21.93 -21.92 -13.54
CA CYS A 146 20.85 -20.94 -13.74
C CYS A 146 21.10 -20.08 -14.98
N SER A 147 22.36 -19.68 -15.22
CA SER A 147 22.73 -18.84 -16.36
C SER A 147 22.50 -19.49 -17.73
N LEU A 148 22.37 -20.82 -17.77
CA LEU A 148 22.04 -21.57 -18.99
C LEU A 148 20.57 -21.48 -19.36
N HIS A 149 19.68 -21.11 -18.43
CA HIS A 149 18.24 -21.09 -18.62
C HIS A 149 17.75 -19.72 -19.10
N ASP A 150 16.81 -19.72 -20.05
CA ASP A 150 16.02 -18.54 -20.45
C ASP A 150 14.57 -18.63 -19.96
N ASP A 151 14.28 -19.57 -19.07
CA ASP A 151 12.99 -19.74 -18.38
C ASP A 151 13.12 -19.70 -16.84
N CYS A 152 14.29 -19.25 -16.36
CA CYS A 152 14.57 -19.01 -14.96
C CYS A 152 15.12 -17.59 -14.75
N ILE A 153 14.82 -17.01 -13.59
CA ILE A 153 15.41 -15.75 -13.12
C ILE A 153 16.57 -16.00 -12.16
N ALA A 154 17.53 -15.08 -12.17
CA ALA A 154 18.62 -15.04 -11.20
C ALA A 154 18.37 -13.93 -10.19
N VAL A 155 18.37 -14.26 -8.90
CA VAL A 155 18.25 -13.28 -7.81
C VAL A 155 19.60 -13.14 -7.12
N HIS A 156 20.04 -11.90 -7.01
CA HIS A 156 21.28 -11.51 -6.33
C HIS A 156 20.95 -10.71 -5.07
N ALA A 157 21.80 -10.82 -4.06
CA ALA A 157 21.69 -10.01 -2.85
C ALA A 157 21.84 -8.52 -3.21
N ALA A 158 21.06 -7.62 -2.59
CA ALA A 158 21.38 -6.20 -2.53
C ALA A 158 22.67 -6.01 -1.71
N ASP A 159 23.81 -6.21 -2.37
CA ASP A 159 25.20 -6.19 -1.91
C ASP A 159 25.45 -5.85 -0.41
N PRO A 160 26.02 -6.79 0.37
CA PRO A 160 26.84 -6.44 1.51
C PRO A 160 28.31 -6.68 1.12
N CYS A 161 29.01 -5.64 0.67
CA CYS A 161 30.47 -5.70 0.61
C CYS A 161 31.06 -5.72 2.02
N GLY A 162 31.00 -6.88 2.68
CA GLY A 162 31.76 -7.22 3.88
C GLY A 162 31.77 -6.14 4.96
N ALA A 163 30.67 -5.42 5.18
CA ALA A 163 30.58 -4.49 6.28
C ALA A 163 30.54 -5.30 7.59
N GLU A 164 31.72 -5.58 8.15
CA GLU A 164 31.89 -5.35 9.58
C GLU A 164 31.42 -3.90 9.79
N ALA A 165 30.19 -3.76 10.28
CA ALA A 165 29.50 -2.50 10.44
C ALA A 165 30.33 -1.58 11.33
N ASP A 166 31.13 -0.65 10.78
CA ASP A 166 31.71 0.48 11.54
C ASP A 166 32.43 1.59 10.72
N GLU A 167 32.58 1.52 9.39
CA GLU A 167 33.18 2.63 8.63
C GLU A 167 32.21 3.31 7.65
N ALA A 168 32.26 4.63 7.64
CA ALA A 168 31.34 5.51 6.94
C ALA A 168 31.57 5.47 5.43
N VAL A 169 30.50 5.07 4.71
CA VAL A 169 30.29 5.10 3.26
C VAL A 169 31.08 4.04 2.47
N PRO A 170 30.44 2.92 2.05
CA PRO A 170 31.04 2.02 1.09
C PRO A 170 31.04 2.68 -0.30
N GLU A 171 32.22 2.80 -0.90
CA GLU A 171 32.37 2.93 -2.36
C GLU A 171 31.72 1.69 -3.03
N PRO A 172 31.06 1.85 -4.19
CA PRO A 172 30.44 0.72 -4.88
C PRO A 172 31.51 -0.31 -5.27
N CYS A 173 31.29 -1.57 -4.93
CA CYS A 173 32.17 -2.65 -5.32
C CYS A 173 32.08 -2.91 -6.82
N GLY A 174 33.02 -2.34 -7.58
CA GLY A 174 33.46 -2.87 -8.87
C GLY A 174 32.39 -3.13 -9.94
N GLY A 175 31.28 -2.37 -9.97
CA GLY A 175 30.32 -2.40 -11.09
C GLY A 175 29.43 -3.65 -11.22
N GLY A 176 29.31 -4.47 -10.17
CA GLY A 176 28.40 -5.64 -10.13
C GLY A 176 27.05 -5.36 -9.49
N ILE A 177 26.19 -6.39 -9.41
CA ILE A 177 24.83 -6.27 -8.85
C ILE A 177 24.68 -6.90 -7.46
N GLY A 178 25.65 -7.73 -7.07
CA GLY A 178 25.67 -8.48 -5.81
C GLY A 178 26.00 -9.95 -6.03
N TRP A 179 26.07 -10.73 -4.94
CA TRP A 179 26.31 -12.16 -5.01
C TRP A 179 25.02 -12.92 -5.34
N PHE A 180 25.13 -13.94 -6.18
CA PHE A 180 24.03 -14.84 -6.53
C PHE A 180 23.51 -15.53 -5.28
N GLU A 181 22.20 -15.46 -5.05
CA GLU A 181 21.57 -16.14 -3.92
C GLU A 181 20.82 -17.38 -4.37
N TYR A 182 19.93 -17.22 -5.36
CA TYR A 182 19.10 -18.30 -5.83
C TYR A 182 18.60 -18.09 -7.25
N CYS A 183 18.29 -19.22 -7.88
CA CYS A 183 17.56 -19.30 -9.14
C CYS A 183 16.10 -19.62 -8.85
N ALA A 184 15.18 -19.01 -9.59
CA ALA A 184 13.75 -19.26 -9.49
C ALA A 184 13.11 -19.35 -10.87
N PRO A 185 11.96 -20.02 -11.01
CA PRO A 185 11.19 -19.94 -12.25
C PRO A 185 10.89 -18.49 -12.59
N GLU A 186 10.84 -18.16 -13.88
CA GLU A 186 10.29 -16.88 -14.30
C GLU A 186 8.92 -16.67 -13.68
N PRO A 187 8.62 -15.46 -13.16
CA PRO A 187 7.28 -15.14 -12.71
C PRO A 187 6.32 -15.45 -13.84
N THR A 188 5.44 -16.44 -13.64
CA THR A 188 4.33 -16.66 -14.56
C THR A 188 3.44 -15.45 -14.45
N GLY A 189 3.60 -14.52 -15.38
CA GLY A 189 2.63 -13.47 -15.55
C GLY A 189 1.28 -14.04 -15.95
N CYS A 190 0.28 -13.19 -15.93
CA CYS A 190 -1.10 -13.54 -16.20
C CYS A 190 -1.68 -12.55 -17.19
N TYR A 191 -2.58 -13.03 -18.04
CA TYR A 191 -3.38 -12.22 -18.96
C TYR A 191 -4.82 -12.07 -18.47
N GLY A 192 -5.16 -12.76 -17.38
CA GLY A 192 -6.38 -12.63 -16.60
C GLY A 192 -6.37 -13.59 -15.40
N ASP A 193 -7.39 -13.50 -14.55
CA ASP A 193 -7.47 -14.29 -13.29
C ASP A 193 -7.40 -15.81 -13.51
N GLY A 194 -7.78 -16.29 -14.69
CA GLY A 194 -7.74 -17.71 -15.05
C GLY A 194 -6.33 -18.30 -15.19
N ASP A 195 -5.31 -17.44 -15.26
CA ASP A 195 -3.90 -17.85 -15.34
C ASP A 195 -3.25 -17.97 -13.95
N CYS A 196 -3.98 -17.64 -12.87
CA CYS A 196 -3.47 -17.62 -11.49
C CYS A 196 -3.93 -18.82 -10.65
N GLU A 197 -3.19 -19.11 -9.57
CA GLU A 197 -3.56 -20.17 -8.63
C GLU A 197 -4.81 -19.77 -7.80
N PRO A 198 -5.57 -20.75 -7.25
CA PRO A 198 -6.70 -20.45 -6.38
C PRO A 198 -6.30 -19.58 -5.17
N GLY A 199 -6.96 -18.42 -5.01
CA GLY A 199 -6.62 -17.44 -3.98
C GLY A 199 -5.66 -16.34 -4.44
N GLN A 200 -5.43 -16.24 -5.75
CA GLN A 200 -4.73 -15.15 -6.41
C GLN A 200 -5.62 -14.52 -7.48
N ARG A 201 -5.35 -13.26 -7.83
CA ARG A 201 -5.96 -12.57 -8.97
C ARG A 201 -4.87 -11.93 -9.83
N CYS A 202 -5.19 -11.69 -11.10
CA CYS A 202 -4.28 -11.08 -12.04
C CYS A 202 -4.37 -9.55 -11.97
N ASN A 203 -3.26 -8.86 -11.73
CA ASN A 203 -3.25 -7.38 -11.77
C ASN A 203 -3.04 -6.79 -13.19
N ALA A 204 -3.20 -7.60 -14.25
CA ALA A 204 -2.96 -7.20 -15.64
C ALA A 204 -3.75 -5.97 -16.09
N ASP A 205 -4.87 -5.65 -15.44
CA ASP A 205 -5.67 -4.44 -15.73
C ASP A 205 -4.88 -3.12 -15.54
N GLU A 206 -3.73 -3.16 -14.85
CA GLU A 206 -2.89 -1.99 -14.57
C GLU A 206 -1.79 -1.76 -15.63
N LEU A 207 -1.37 -2.80 -16.38
CA LEU A 207 -0.27 -2.72 -17.34
C LEU A 207 -0.62 -3.42 -18.65
N CYS A 208 -0.86 -2.64 -19.71
CA CYS A 208 -1.12 -3.19 -21.04
C CYS A 208 -0.03 -2.77 -22.03
N LEU A 209 0.65 -3.77 -22.59
CA LEU A 209 1.72 -3.59 -23.55
C LEU A 209 1.33 -4.17 -24.91
N PRO A 210 1.65 -3.49 -26.03
CA PRO A 210 1.48 -4.09 -27.35
C PRO A 210 2.41 -5.31 -27.49
N PRO A 211 1.99 -6.39 -28.18
CA PRO A 211 2.85 -7.55 -28.38
C PRO A 211 4.15 -7.18 -29.11
N PRO A 212 5.29 -7.83 -28.80
CA PRO A 212 6.58 -7.51 -29.41
C PRO A 212 6.51 -7.58 -30.95
N GLY A 213 6.94 -6.51 -31.62
CA GLY A 213 6.94 -6.42 -33.09
C GLY A 213 5.65 -5.90 -33.74
N CYS A 214 4.62 -5.57 -32.95
CA CYS A 214 3.36 -4.99 -33.45
C CYS A 214 3.37 -3.47 -33.28
N GLY A 215 3.05 -2.73 -34.35
CA GLY A 215 2.86 -1.27 -34.30
C GLY A 215 1.54 -0.85 -33.62
N PRO A 216 1.17 0.45 -33.63
CA PRO A 216 0.02 1.01 -32.89
C PRO A 216 -1.38 0.56 -33.38
N ALA A 217 -1.45 -0.50 -34.18
CA ALA A 217 -2.68 -1.05 -34.77
C ALA A 217 -3.12 -2.39 -34.15
N CYS A 218 -2.39 -2.89 -33.16
CA CYS A 218 -2.71 -4.14 -32.45
C CYS A 218 -3.32 -3.80 -31.09
N ASP A 219 -4.31 -4.60 -30.66
CA ASP A 219 -4.89 -4.45 -29.32
C ASP A 219 -3.80 -4.72 -28.27
N ALA A 220 -3.67 -3.83 -27.28
CA ALA A 220 -2.71 -4.00 -26.20
C ALA A 220 -3.05 -5.27 -25.42
N VAL A 221 -2.04 -6.08 -25.16
CA VAL A 221 -2.19 -7.26 -24.32
C VAL A 221 -1.88 -6.83 -22.89
N CYS A 222 -2.88 -6.90 -22.03
CA CYS A 222 -2.75 -6.60 -20.62
C CYS A 222 -2.02 -7.77 -19.95
N PHE A 223 -0.83 -7.49 -19.45
CA PHE A 223 0.05 -8.46 -18.81
C PHE A 223 0.27 -8.01 -17.37
N GLY A 224 0.04 -8.92 -16.43
CA GLY A 224 0.24 -8.65 -15.02
C GLY A 224 0.84 -9.87 -14.31
N TYR A 225 0.74 -9.84 -12.99
CA TYR A 225 1.20 -10.87 -12.07
C TYR A 225 0.04 -11.37 -11.23
N CYS A 226 0.16 -12.64 -10.85
CA CYS A 226 -0.73 -13.23 -9.87
C CYS A 226 -0.39 -12.69 -8.49
N VAL A 227 -1.17 -11.72 -8.03
CA VAL A 227 -1.08 -11.21 -6.67
C VAL A 227 -2.00 -12.04 -5.77
N PRO A 228 -1.64 -12.26 -4.48
CA PRO A 228 -2.59 -12.82 -3.53
C PRO A 228 -3.89 -12.03 -3.62
N ASP A 229 -5.01 -12.74 -3.57
CA ASP A 229 -6.32 -12.13 -3.49
C ASP A 229 -6.51 -11.59 -2.06
N ARG A 230 -5.66 -10.63 -1.69
CA ARG A 230 -5.92 -9.77 -0.54
C ARG A 230 -7.09 -8.92 -0.97
N GLU A 231 -8.22 -9.13 -0.32
CA GLU A 231 -9.31 -8.17 -0.33
C GLU A 231 -8.71 -6.78 -0.10
N PRO A 232 -9.06 -5.78 -0.93
CA PRO A 232 -8.57 -4.42 -0.76
C PRO A 232 -8.87 -3.97 0.68
N ASP A 233 -7.88 -3.41 1.38
CA ASP A 233 -8.10 -2.86 2.72
C ASP A 233 -9.18 -1.77 2.60
N PRO A 234 -10.40 -2.03 3.08
CA PRO A 234 -11.49 -1.12 2.86
C PRO A 234 -11.33 0.15 3.71
N GLY A 235 -10.32 0.20 4.59
CA GLY A 235 -10.04 1.30 5.51
C GLY A 235 -10.82 1.16 6.82
N ARG A 236 -10.79 2.21 7.62
CA ARG A 236 -11.56 2.34 8.86
C ARG A 236 -12.87 3.07 8.61
N CYS A 237 -13.87 2.80 9.44
CA CYS A 237 -15.17 3.46 9.34
C CYS A 237 -15.15 4.92 9.84
N ASP A 238 -14.08 5.30 10.54
CA ASP A 238 -13.88 6.58 11.20
C ASP A 238 -12.45 7.11 10.98
N GLY A 239 -12.32 8.43 11.05
CA GLY A 239 -11.06 9.11 10.82
C GLY A 239 -11.27 10.55 10.35
N GLU A 240 -10.26 11.39 10.56
CA GLU A 240 -10.26 12.74 9.99
C GLU A 240 -9.97 12.64 8.48
N VAL A 241 -10.84 13.24 7.67
CA VAL A 241 -10.63 13.31 6.21
C VAL A 241 -9.77 14.54 5.91
N LEU A 242 -8.51 14.29 5.60
CA LEU A 242 -7.48 15.30 5.34
C LEU A 242 -7.27 15.55 3.84
N CYS A 243 -7.80 14.66 3.00
CA CYS A 243 -7.63 14.69 1.55
C CYS A 243 -8.82 15.37 0.85
N ASP A 244 -8.54 16.06 -0.25
CA ASP A 244 -9.58 16.71 -1.08
C ASP A 244 -10.16 15.72 -2.11
N VAL A 245 -10.68 14.59 -1.61
CA VAL A 245 -11.35 13.57 -2.40
C VAL A 245 -12.86 13.58 -2.11
N PRO A 246 -13.72 13.49 -3.15
CA PRO A 246 -15.16 13.48 -2.95
C PRO A 246 -15.60 12.23 -2.18
N THR A 247 -16.57 12.41 -1.28
CA THR A 247 -17.23 11.33 -0.54
C THR A 247 -17.89 10.35 -1.51
N PRO A 248 -17.62 9.04 -1.44
CA PRO A 248 -18.31 8.06 -2.27
C PRO A 248 -19.77 7.88 -1.84
N ASP A 249 -20.68 7.71 -2.82
CA ASP A 249 -22.09 7.44 -2.58
C ASP A 249 -22.29 5.97 -2.15
N CYS A 250 -22.40 5.75 -0.84
CA CYS A 250 -22.56 4.41 -0.27
C CYS A 250 -24.03 3.97 -0.13
N PRO A 251 -24.35 2.70 -0.40
CA PRO A 251 -25.68 2.14 -0.19
C PRO A 251 -26.05 2.08 1.30
N ALA A 252 -27.34 2.01 1.60
CA ALA A 252 -27.83 1.93 2.98
C ALA A 252 -27.24 0.73 3.73
N GLY A 253 -26.83 0.93 4.99
CA GLY A 253 -26.18 -0.10 5.82
C GLY A 253 -24.66 -0.17 5.66
N THR A 254 -24.07 0.75 4.88
CA THR A 254 -22.61 0.86 4.70
C THR A 254 -22.12 2.29 4.94
N THR A 255 -20.83 2.47 5.19
CA THR A 255 -20.18 3.77 5.37
C THR A 255 -18.91 3.86 4.53
N PRO A 256 -18.54 5.04 3.98
CA PRO A 256 -17.26 5.22 3.32
C PRO A 256 -16.09 4.85 4.22
N GLY A 257 -15.17 4.05 3.71
CA GLY A 257 -13.92 3.73 4.40
C GLY A 257 -12.89 4.84 4.31
N ILE A 258 -12.07 4.97 5.35
CA ILE A 258 -11.03 5.98 5.50
C ILE A 258 -9.70 5.27 5.78
N LEU A 259 -8.70 5.48 4.93
CA LEU A 259 -7.34 4.99 5.11
C LEU A 259 -6.37 6.15 4.89
N ASP A 260 -5.43 6.34 5.80
CA ASP A 260 -4.43 7.43 5.76
C ASP A 260 -5.02 8.83 5.56
N GLY A 261 -6.22 9.06 6.10
CA GLY A 261 -6.92 10.35 6.05
C GLY A 261 -7.62 10.65 4.71
N CYS A 262 -7.68 9.68 3.79
CA CYS A 262 -8.44 9.78 2.55
C CYS A 262 -9.58 8.77 2.51
N TYR A 263 -10.67 9.08 1.78
CA TYR A 263 -11.68 8.08 1.45
C TYR A 263 -11.08 7.01 0.54
N THR A 264 -11.29 5.74 0.87
CA THR A 264 -10.78 4.59 0.10
C THR A 264 -11.62 4.30 -1.15
N GLY A 265 -12.82 4.88 -1.25
CA GLY A 265 -13.80 4.56 -2.29
C GLY A 265 -14.61 3.29 -2.01
N TYR A 266 -14.29 2.57 -0.94
CA TYR A 266 -15.03 1.40 -0.48
C TYR A 266 -16.11 1.79 0.52
N CYS A 267 -17.20 1.01 0.53
CA CYS A 267 -18.28 1.13 1.49
C CYS A 267 -18.23 -0.06 2.45
N ILE A 268 -17.88 0.20 3.70
CA ILE A 268 -17.73 -0.81 4.76
C ILE A 268 -19.11 -1.10 5.36
N PRO A 269 -19.54 -2.37 5.47
CA PRO A 269 -20.75 -2.73 6.22
C PRO A 269 -20.64 -2.25 7.66
N ILE A 270 -21.68 -1.59 8.18
CA ILE A 270 -21.59 -0.97 9.50
C ILE A 270 -21.41 -2.01 10.63
N GLU A 271 -21.78 -3.26 10.38
CA GLU A 271 -21.55 -4.40 11.29
C GLU A 271 -20.07 -4.79 11.44
N ASP A 272 -19.24 -4.46 10.45
CA ASP A 272 -17.80 -4.76 10.44
C ASP A 272 -16.96 -3.64 11.08
N CYS A 273 -17.60 -2.54 11.48
CA CYS A 273 -16.96 -1.42 12.16
C CYS A 273 -16.78 -1.72 13.66
N GLU A 274 -15.62 -2.22 14.08
CA GLU A 274 -15.28 -2.27 15.51
C GLU A 274 -15.25 -0.84 16.07
N GLY A 275 -16.21 -0.52 16.95
CA GLY A 275 -16.22 0.74 17.69
C GLY A 275 -17.17 1.81 17.17
N GLY A 276 -18.02 1.52 16.18
CA GLY A 276 -19.19 2.31 15.77
C GLY A 276 -18.96 3.79 15.40
N ARG A 277 -19.82 4.38 14.58
CA ARG A 277 -19.76 5.83 14.31
C ARG A 277 -19.95 6.61 15.62
N THR A 278 -19.14 7.64 15.88
CA THR A 278 -19.38 8.54 17.02
C THR A 278 -20.70 9.30 16.84
N CYS A 279 -21.50 9.36 17.89
CA CYS A 279 -22.78 10.06 17.94
C CYS A 279 -22.84 11.00 19.15
N GLY A 280 -23.81 11.91 19.16
CA GLY A 280 -23.91 12.97 20.16
C GLY A 280 -22.94 14.11 19.91
N GLY A 281 -22.27 14.59 20.96
CA GLY A 281 -21.39 15.75 20.88
C GLY A 281 -22.14 17.07 20.64
N PHE A 282 -21.38 18.17 20.53
CA PHE A 282 -21.92 19.51 20.26
C PHE A 282 -22.69 19.59 18.93
N GLY A 283 -22.32 18.76 17.96
CA GLY A 283 -22.98 18.67 16.66
C GLY A 283 -24.32 17.93 16.70
N GLY A 284 -24.60 17.17 17.76
CA GLY A 284 -25.81 16.35 17.86
C GLY A 284 -25.85 15.26 16.78
N GLU A 285 -24.71 14.63 16.49
CA GLU A 285 -24.60 13.60 15.47
C GLU A 285 -25.52 12.42 15.80
N THR A 286 -26.32 11.98 14.83
CA THR A 286 -27.30 10.91 15.02
C THR A 286 -26.85 9.62 14.35
N CYS A 287 -27.25 8.49 14.93
CA CYS A 287 -27.01 7.18 14.35
C CYS A 287 -28.01 6.87 13.22
N PRO A 288 -27.64 5.98 12.28
CA PRO A 288 -28.57 5.39 11.33
C PRO A 288 -29.79 4.75 12.00
N ALA A 289 -30.89 4.60 11.25
CA ALA A 289 -32.19 4.18 11.79
C ALA A 289 -32.20 2.78 12.43
N ASP A 290 -31.28 1.92 12.04
CA ASP A 290 -31.04 0.56 12.53
C ASP A 290 -30.06 0.51 13.72
N GLN A 291 -29.63 1.66 14.23
CA GLN A 291 -28.67 1.80 15.33
C GLN A 291 -29.21 2.70 16.45
N TYR A 292 -28.55 2.65 17.59
CA TYR A 292 -28.78 3.56 18.73
C TYR A 292 -27.45 4.15 19.18
N CYS A 293 -27.49 5.35 19.77
CA CYS A 293 -26.30 5.98 20.31
C CYS A 293 -26.04 5.46 21.73
N ASP A 294 -25.02 4.65 21.92
CA ASP A 294 -24.58 4.15 23.24
C ASP A 294 -23.63 5.16 23.86
N TYR A 295 -24.12 5.96 24.80
CA TYR A 295 -23.34 7.02 25.44
C TYR A 295 -22.41 6.46 26.52
N ASP A 296 -21.18 6.96 26.59
CA ASP A 296 -20.20 6.52 27.60
C ASP A 296 -20.66 6.84 29.04
N ALA A 297 -21.50 7.88 29.19
CA ALA A 297 -22.13 8.24 30.46
C ALA A 297 -23.42 9.04 30.24
N GLY A 298 -24.53 8.53 30.81
CA GLY A 298 -25.82 9.21 30.78
C GLY A 298 -26.42 9.28 29.37
N CYS A 299 -27.11 10.38 29.07
CA CYS A 299 -27.82 10.57 27.79
C CYS A 299 -27.22 11.69 26.94
N GLY A 300 -25.89 11.72 26.85
CA GLY A 300 -25.16 12.79 26.16
C GLY A 300 -25.14 14.12 26.91
N PHE A 301 -25.15 14.10 28.25
CA PHE A 301 -25.09 15.32 29.07
C PHE A 301 -23.79 16.08 28.83
N ASP A 302 -23.85 17.43 28.79
CA ASP A 302 -22.71 18.33 28.49
C ASP A 302 -21.95 17.97 27.19
N ASP A 303 -22.69 17.81 26.09
CA ASP A 303 -22.13 17.41 24.78
C ASP A 303 -21.43 16.04 24.83
N GLY A 304 -21.90 15.15 25.70
CA GLY A 304 -21.40 13.79 25.81
C GLY A 304 -21.51 13.06 24.46
N THR A 305 -20.43 12.41 24.07
CA THR A 305 -20.37 11.55 22.90
C THR A 305 -20.72 10.12 23.26
N GLY A 306 -21.17 9.38 22.26
CA GLY A 306 -21.39 7.95 22.35
C GLY A 306 -20.92 7.27 21.07
N THR A 307 -21.17 5.97 21.03
CA THR A 307 -20.86 5.10 19.91
C THR A 307 -22.15 4.54 19.33
N CYS A 308 -22.35 4.66 18.02
CA CYS A 308 -23.47 4.01 17.36
C CYS A 308 -23.32 2.49 17.44
N LYS A 309 -24.27 1.84 18.09
CA LYS A 309 -24.36 0.38 18.20
C LYS A 309 -25.58 -0.15 17.46
N PRO A 310 -25.49 -1.35 16.85
CA PRO A 310 -26.63 -1.99 16.21
C PRO A 310 -27.80 -2.18 17.17
N ARG A 311 -29.02 -1.95 16.70
CA ARG A 311 -30.24 -2.26 17.47
C ARG A 311 -30.42 -3.78 17.51
N PRO A 312 -30.57 -4.40 18.71
CA PRO A 312 -30.83 -5.82 18.81
C PRO A 312 -32.13 -6.22 18.09
N ALA A 313 -32.07 -7.26 17.27
CA ALA A 313 -33.25 -7.81 16.57
C ALA A 313 -34.16 -8.64 17.49
N GLY A 314 -33.66 -9.04 18.67
CA GLY A 314 -34.42 -9.79 19.66
C GLY A 314 -33.80 -9.64 21.05
N CYS A 315 -34.66 -9.56 22.05
CA CYS A 315 -34.27 -9.36 23.44
C CYS A 315 -34.76 -10.50 24.33
N PRO A 316 -34.03 -10.80 25.42
CA PRO A 316 -34.46 -11.80 26.38
C PRO A 316 -35.63 -11.27 27.22
N ASP A 317 -36.58 -12.15 27.56
CA ASP A 317 -37.67 -11.88 28.51
C ASP A 317 -37.14 -11.80 29.96
N VAL A 318 -36.41 -10.74 30.26
CA VAL A 318 -35.87 -10.43 31.60
C VAL A 318 -36.49 -9.13 32.10
N GLU A 319 -37.08 -9.19 33.29
CA GLU A 319 -37.65 -8.03 33.98
C GLU A 319 -36.54 -7.32 34.78
N ALA A 320 -35.95 -6.29 34.17
CA ALA A 320 -34.90 -5.46 34.76
C ALA A 320 -35.08 -4.00 34.30
N PRO A 321 -36.14 -3.31 34.76
CA PRO A 321 -36.60 -2.08 34.15
C PRO A 321 -35.54 -0.98 34.17
N VAL A 322 -35.51 -0.18 33.11
CA VAL A 322 -34.63 0.99 32.96
C VAL A 322 -35.40 2.20 32.48
N CYS A 323 -34.91 3.39 32.82
CA CYS A 323 -35.42 4.64 32.29
C CYS A 323 -34.59 5.02 31.06
N GLY A 324 -35.24 5.10 29.90
CA GLY A 324 -34.62 5.54 28.65
C GLY A 324 -34.28 7.03 28.67
N CYS A 325 -33.36 7.43 27.81
CA CYS A 325 -33.03 8.84 27.58
C CYS A 325 -34.20 9.68 27.04
N ASP A 326 -35.24 9.01 26.55
CA ASP A 326 -36.51 9.59 26.10
C ASP A 326 -37.54 9.77 27.23
N GLY A 327 -37.22 9.37 28.46
CA GLY A 327 -38.15 9.39 29.60
C GLY A 327 -39.16 8.23 29.59
N THR A 328 -39.00 7.23 28.72
CA THR A 328 -39.83 6.03 28.67
C THR A 328 -39.23 4.93 29.54
N THR A 329 -40.06 4.20 30.27
CA THR A 329 -39.61 3.00 30.99
C THR A 329 -39.60 1.80 30.04
N TYR A 330 -38.45 1.13 29.93
CA TYR A 330 -38.28 -0.11 29.18
C TYR A 330 -38.15 -1.30 30.13
N ALA A 331 -38.59 -2.50 29.71
CA ALA A 331 -38.55 -3.70 30.53
C ALA A 331 -37.13 -4.15 30.90
N ASN A 332 -36.15 -3.87 30.02
CA ASN A 332 -34.73 -4.08 30.25
C ASN A 332 -33.86 -3.22 29.28
N PRO A 333 -32.52 -3.16 29.47
CA PRO A 333 -31.64 -2.39 28.60
C PRO A 333 -31.65 -2.82 27.13
N CYS A 334 -31.87 -4.12 26.86
CA CYS A 334 -31.94 -4.61 25.48
C CYS A 334 -33.17 -4.04 24.77
N GLU A 335 -34.33 -4.01 25.43
CA GLU A 335 -35.56 -3.44 24.88
C GLU A 335 -35.40 -1.93 24.58
N ALA A 336 -34.69 -1.20 25.43
CA ALA A 336 -34.34 0.21 25.17
C ALA A 336 -33.47 0.34 23.91
N ALA A 337 -32.37 -0.43 23.84
CA ALA A 337 -31.48 -0.45 22.69
C ALA A 337 -32.22 -0.87 21.40
N SER A 338 -33.11 -1.86 21.47
CA SER A 338 -33.93 -2.31 20.34
C SER A 338 -34.90 -1.22 19.88
N ALA A 339 -35.36 -0.35 20.78
CA ALA A 339 -36.15 0.84 20.46
C ALA A 339 -35.32 2.00 19.88
N GLY A 340 -33.98 1.89 19.82
CA GLY A 340 -33.11 2.94 19.34
C GLY A 340 -32.68 3.93 20.44
N VAL A 341 -32.87 3.57 21.71
CA VAL A 341 -32.77 4.48 22.86
C VAL A 341 -31.75 3.93 23.84
N ASP A 342 -30.80 4.75 24.26
CA ASP A 342 -29.94 4.42 25.39
C ASP A 342 -30.65 4.67 26.73
N TRP A 343 -30.12 4.11 27.81
CA TRP A 343 -30.75 4.18 29.12
C TRP A 343 -30.00 5.13 30.07
N LEU A 344 -30.77 5.97 30.77
CA LEU A 344 -30.26 6.96 31.71
C LEU A 344 -29.87 6.33 33.06
N HIS A 345 -30.74 5.49 33.60
CA HIS A 345 -30.53 4.83 34.89
C HIS A 345 -31.30 3.53 35.03
N MET A 346 -30.86 2.68 35.97
CA MET A 346 -31.61 1.50 36.37
C MET A 346 -32.88 1.86 37.13
N GLY A 347 -33.95 1.09 36.93
CA GLY A 347 -35.28 1.34 37.46
C GLY A 347 -36.17 2.11 36.48
N PRO A 348 -37.50 2.13 36.70
CA PRO A 348 -38.44 2.87 35.86
C PRO A 348 -38.19 4.39 35.96
N CYS A 349 -38.57 5.12 34.92
CA CYS A 349 -38.59 6.58 34.97
C CYS A 349 -39.54 7.07 36.06
N GLU A 350 -39.19 8.21 36.66
CA GLU A 350 -40.09 8.90 37.58
C GLU A 350 -41.35 9.33 36.81
N GLN A 351 -42.50 8.76 37.19
CA GLN A 351 -43.76 9.22 36.64
C GLN A 351 -44.09 10.59 37.23
N PRO A 352 -44.63 11.53 36.43
CA PRO A 352 -45.14 12.77 36.99
C PRO A 352 -46.22 12.43 38.02
N PRO A 353 -46.33 13.23 39.10
CA PRO A 353 -47.40 13.03 40.07
C PRO A 353 -48.76 13.08 39.34
N PRO A 354 -49.77 12.31 39.80
CA PRO A 354 -51.09 12.27 39.16
C PRO A 354 -51.67 13.67 38.94
N ALA A 355 -52.51 13.91 37.93
CA ALA A 355 -53.18 15.21 37.83
C ALA A 355 -54.13 15.40 39.04
N CYS A 356 -54.39 16.64 39.45
CA CYS A 356 -55.31 16.91 40.56
C CYS A 356 -56.69 16.26 40.31
N GLY A 357 -57.19 16.29 39.07
CA GLY A 357 -58.44 15.64 38.65
C GLY A 357 -58.51 14.12 38.88
N ASP A 358 -57.36 13.44 38.95
CA ASP A 358 -57.28 12.00 39.14
C ASP A 358 -57.22 11.60 40.63
N LEU A 359 -57.08 12.57 41.55
CA LEU A 359 -57.04 12.33 42.99
C LEU A 359 -58.47 12.13 43.53
N THR A 360 -58.83 10.87 43.78
CA THR A 360 -60.12 10.50 44.38
C THR A 360 -60.13 10.52 45.91
N ASP A 361 -58.97 10.70 46.52
CA ASP A 361 -58.80 10.76 47.97
C ASP A 361 -58.63 12.21 48.43
N GLU A 362 -59.46 12.62 49.39
CA GLU A 362 -59.45 13.98 49.94
C GLU A 362 -58.10 14.31 50.57
N MET A 363 -57.50 13.36 51.30
CA MET A 363 -56.25 13.57 52.02
C MET A 363 -55.06 13.68 51.06
N ALA A 364 -55.09 12.96 49.94
CA ALA A 364 -54.13 13.10 48.85
C ALA A 364 -54.27 14.45 48.12
N CYS A 365 -55.50 14.95 47.93
CA CYS A 365 -55.75 16.25 47.30
C CYS A 365 -55.23 17.42 48.17
N VAL A 366 -55.55 17.42 49.47
CA VAL A 366 -55.15 18.51 50.39
C VAL A 366 -53.66 18.49 50.75
N ALA A 367 -52.97 17.35 50.56
CA ALA A 367 -51.53 17.25 50.77
C ALA A 367 -50.72 17.97 49.68
N ARG A 368 -51.38 18.39 48.59
CA ARG A 368 -50.78 19.07 47.45
C ARG A 368 -51.19 20.53 47.40
N ASP A 369 -50.20 21.42 47.47
CA ASP A 369 -50.42 22.87 47.44
C ASP A 369 -50.90 23.38 46.08
N ASP A 370 -50.76 22.58 45.02
CA ASP A 370 -51.16 22.89 43.65
C ASP A 370 -52.56 22.40 43.27
N CYS A 371 -53.29 21.74 44.19
CA CYS A 371 -54.63 21.22 43.96
C CYS A 371 -55.69 21.88 44.84
N VAL A 372 -56.93 21.94 44.36
CA VAL A 372 -58.09 22.49 45.09
C VAL A 372 -59.14 21.40 45.32
N PRO A 373 -59.48 21.07 46.59
CA PRO A 373 -60.56 20.13 46.88
C PRO A 373 -61.93 20.77 46.64
N LEU A 374 -62.81 20.03 45.96
CA LEU A 374 -64.19 20.41 45.72
C LEU A 374 -65.11 19.62 46.63
N TYR A 375 -66.00 20.33 47.31
CA TYR A 375 -66.98 19.75 48.22
C TYR A 375 -68.40 20.06 47.74
N GLU A 376 -69.28 19.07 47.85
CA GLU A 376 -70.72 19.25 47.67
C GLU A 376 -71.40 19.27 49.05
N GLY A 377 -72.32 20.21 49.23
CA GLY A 377 -73.07 20.34 50.47
C GLY A 377 -74.16 19.26 50.57
N ILE A 378 -74.28 18.65 51.74
CA ILE A 378 -75.33 17.68 52.09
C ILE A 378 -76.25 18.30 53.14
N ASP A 379 -77.54 17.98 53.05
CA ASP A 379 -78.61 18.52 53.92
C ASP A 379 -78.64 20.06 53.92
N CYS A 380 -78.69 20.62 52.71
CA CYS A 380 -78.74 22.06 52.51
C CYS A 380 -80.16 22.61 52.67
N ARG A 381 -80.30 23.70 53.43
CA ARG A 381 -81.52 24.53 53.46
C ARG A 381 -81.24 25.85 52.77
N CYS A 382 -82.14 26.23 51.86
CA CYS A 382 -82.04 27.46 51.10
C CYS A 382 -83.22 28.39 51.41
N ASP A 383 -82.94 29.70 51.48
CA ASP A 383 -83.95 30.75 51.54
C ASP A 383 -83.64 31.89 50.57
N ALA A 384 -84.33 33.03 50.69
CA ALA A 384 -84.15 34.19 49.81
C ALA A 384 -82.76 34.86 49.90
N THR A 385 -81.94 34.49 50.90
CA THR A 385 -80.63 35.08 51.17
C THR A 385 -79.46 34.15 50.86
N GLY A 386 -79.70 32.85 50.68
CA GLY A 386 -78.68 31.87 50.29
C GLY A 386 -79.02 30.45 50.70
N CYS A 387 -78.04 29.55 50.55
CA CYS A 387 -78.12 28.15 50.98
C CYS A 387 -77.08 27.88 52.06
N TRP A 388 -77.45 27.13 53.10
CA TRP A 388 -76.56 26.66 54.16
C TRP A 388 -76.68 25.15 54.30
N CYS A 389 -75.54 24.47 54.33
CA CYS A 389 -75.46 23.01 54.40
C CYS A 389 -74.92 22.57 55.75
N ASN A 390 -75.48 21.50 56.31
CA ASN A 390 -75.06 20.97 57.62
C ASN A 390 -73.84 20.07 57.50
N GLU A 391 -73.66 19.43 56.35
CA GLU A 391 -72.53 18.54 56.06
C GLU A 391 -71.91 18.88 54.70
N TRP A 392 -70.64 18.53 54.52
CA TRP A 392 -69.91 18.69 53.27
C TRP A 392 -69.22 17.37 52.95
N ARG A 393 -69.29 16.97 51.68
CA ARG A 393 -68.66 15.74 51.18
C ARG A 393 -67.69 16.11 50.08
N PHE A 394 -66.47 15.58 50.17
CA PHE A 394 -65.50 15.66 49.08
C PHE A 394 -66.04 14.95 47.83
N VAL A 395 -66.02 15.64 46.69
CA VAL A 395 -66.55 15.13 45.43
C VAL A 395 -65.49 15.01 44.33
N ALA A 396 -64.52 15.92 44.30
CA ALA A 396 -63.46 15.92 43.30
C ALA A 396 -62.28 16.79 43.76
N CYS A 397 -61.16 16.68 43.06
CA CYS A 397 -59.99 17.52 43.21
C CYS A 397 -59.70 18.17 41.86
N SER A 398 -59.29 19.44 41.83
CA SER A 398 -59.07 20.21 40.59
C SER A 398 -57.82 21.05 40.62
#